data_AF-Q11LY2-F1
#
_entry.id   AF-Q11LY2-F1
#
_cell.length_a   1.000
_cell.length_b   1.000
_cell.length_c   1.000
_cell.angle_alpha   90.00
_cell.angle_beta   90.00
_cell.angle_gamma   90.00
#
_symmetry.space_group_name_H-M   'P 1'
#
loop_
_entity.id
_entity.type
_entity.pdbx_description
1 polymer ?
#
loop_
_entity_poly.entity_id
_entity_poly.type
_entity_poly.pdbx_seq_one_letter_code
_entity_poly.pdbx_strand_id
1 'polypeptide(L)'
;MTMTSQFSGGHPGIRPSGVRDTRPRSVLFLCGRNSIRSPLAEALAKHMLPRSIFIASAGVRKGPRDPFVDSVLAEENLALENWVPRRLEELEDTFFDLIVTLAPEAHHAALELTRTMPVEVEYWPTLDPSAVEGTRDQIMAAYRDVRNAIAVQIAERFGLAFTDET
;
A
#
# COMPACT_ATOMS: atom_id res chain seq x y z
N MET A 1 -68.56 4.53 -14.29
CA MET A 1 -68.37 4.96 -15.69
C MET A 1 -67.24 5.98 -15.67
N THR A 2 -66.02 5.55 -16.02
CA THR A 2 -65.33 5.92 -17.30
C THR A 2 -64.61 7.27 -17.08
N MET A 3 -63.30 7.47 -17.16
CA MET A 3 -62.21 7.06 -18.07
C MET A 3 -60.90 7.55 -17.39
N THR A 4 -59.80 6.77 -17.32
CA THR A 4 -58.71 6.65 -18.30
C THR A 4 -57.64 7.76 -18.28
N SER A 5 -56.39 7.31 -18.41
CA SER A 5 -55.12 7.99 -18.74
C SER A 5 -54.31 8.58 -17.59
N GLN A 6 -53.20 7.96 -17.16
CA GLN A 6 -51.90 7.73 -17.84
C GLN A 6 -51.27 8.99 -18.44
N PHE A 7 -50.21 9.49 -17.80
CA PHE A 7 -48.96 10.00 -18.37
C PHE A 7 -47.91 9.81 -17.27
N SER A 8 -47.02 8.83 -17.36
CA SER A 8 -45.84 8.77 -18.23
C SER A 8 -44.94 10.00 -18.05
N GLY A 9 -43.85 9.78 -17.31
CA GLY A 9 -42.87 10.79 -16.97
C GLY A 9 -41.72 10.18 -16.18
N GLY A 10 -41.09 9.15 -16.75
CA GLY A 10 -39.84 8.62 -16.23
C GLY A 10 -38.77 9.70 -16.30
N HIS A 11 -38.38 10.21 -15.13
CA HIS A 11 -37.11 10.88 -14.95
C HIS A 11 -36.16 9.84 -14.34
N PRO A 12 -35.15 9.31 -15.06
CA PRO A 12 -34.01 8.73 -14.40
C PRO A 12 -33.33 9.89 -13.66
N GLY A 13 -33.61 10.00 -12.37
CA GLY A 13 -32.90 10.88 -11.46
C GLY A 13 -31.42 10.67 -11.71
N ILE A 14 -30.77 11.76 -12.12
CA ILE A 14 -29.34 11.90 -12.29
C ILE A 14 -28.69 11.31 -11.04
N ARG A 15 -28.09 10.12 -11.17
CA ARG A 15 -27.20 9.60 -10.13
C ARG A 15 -26.12 10.66 -9.95
N PRO A 16 -25.80 11.10 -8.72
CA PRO A 16 -24.63 11.93 -8.50
C PRO A 16 -23.40 11.17 -9.01
N SER A 17 -22.97 11.56 -10.21
CA SER A 17 -21.73 11.14 -10.82
C SER A 17 -20.65 11.92 -10.07
N GLY A 18 -19.99 11.28 -9.12
CA GLY A 18 -18.93 11.94 -8.37
C GLY A 18 -18.88 11.65 -6.88
N VAL A 19 -19.06 10.39 -6.45
CA VAL A 19 -18.05 9.95 -5.48
C VAL A 19 -16.79 9.87 -6.31
N ARG A 20 -15.96 10.91 -6.24
CA ARG A 20 -14.55 10.74 -6.58
C ARG A 20 -14.14 9.55 -5.72
N ASP A 21 -13.83 8.43 -6.34
CA ASP A 21 -13.16 7.35 -5.66
C ASP A 21 -11.85 8.00 -5.16
N THR A 22 -11.85 8.55 -3.95
CA THR A 22 -10.71 9.26 -3.35
C THR A 22 -9.65 8.26 -2.91
N ARG A 23 -9.75 7.02 -3.41
CA ARG A 23 -8.75 5.98 -3.22
C ARG A 23 -7.63 6.28 -4.22
N PRO A 24 -6.38 6.36 -3.75
CA PRO A 24 -5.25 6.60 -4.63
C PRO A 24 -5.21 5.53 -5.71
N ARG A 25 -5.00 5.93 -6.97
CA ARG A 25 -4.87 4.97 -8.08
C ARG A 25 -3.46 4.41 -8.16
N SER A 26 -2.49 5.14 -7.62
CA SER A 26 -1.10 4.73 -7.55
C SER A 26 -0.52 4.94 -6.15
N VAL A 27 0.01 3.88 -5.54
CA VAL A 27 0.59 3.86 -4.19
C VAL A 27 2.03 3.38 -4.25
N LEU A 28 2.94 4.15 -3.65
CA LEU A 28 4.35 3.81 -3.55
C LEU A 28 4.78 3.61 -2.10
N PHE A 29 5.32 2.45 -1.78
CA PHE A 29 5.92 2.18 -0.46
C PHE A 29 7.41 2.49 -0.47
N LEU A 30 7.85 3.43 0.35
CA LEU A 30 9.22 3.92 0.43
C LEU A 30 9.85 3.54 1.78
N CYS A 31 11.02 2.90 1.74
CA CYS A 31 11.84 2.70 2.95
C CYS A 31 13.31 3.06 2.71
N GLY A 32 14.14 3.00 3.74
CA GLY A 32 15.55 3.38 3.62
C GLY A 32 16.35 2.51 2.64
N ARG A 33 16.19 1.17 2.68
CA ARG A 33 17.03 0.21 1.92
C ARG A 33 16.27 -0.66 0.91
N ASN A 34 14.96 -0.51 0.79
CA ASN A 34 14.11 -1.39 -0.04
C ASN A 34 14.45 -2.89 0.12
N SER A 35 14.68 -3.38 1.34
CA SER A 35 15.11 -4.77 1.60
C SER A 35 14.03 -5.61 2.27
N ILE A 36 13.28 -5.01 3.19
CA ILE A 36 12.41 -5.74 4.12
C ILE A 36 11.01 -5.15 4.18
N ARG A 37 10.88 -3.90 4.61
CA ARG A 37 9.58 -3.28 4.89
C ARG A 37 8.78 -2.95 3.62
N SER A 38 9.41 -2.28 2.65
CA SER A 38 8.73 -1.93 1.39
C SER A 38 8.24 -3.13 0.57
N PRO A 39 9.02 -4.21 0.36
CA PRO A 39 8.52 -5.38 -0.37
C PRO A 39 7.34 -6.04 0.33
N LEU A 40 7.44 -6.19 1.66
CA LEU A 40 6.39 -6.78 2.48
C LEU A 40 5.09 -5.98 2.36
N ALA A 41 5.19 -4.64 2.43
CA ALA A 41 4.07 -3.73 2.24
C ALA A 41 3.47 -3.83 0.83
N GLU A 42 4.31 -3.89 -0.20
CA GLU A 42 3.85 -4.06 -1.58
C GLU A 42 3.07 -5.36 -1.76
N ALA A 43 3.60 -6.48 -1.26
CA ALA A 43 2.96 -7.79 -1.37
C ALA A 43 1.60 -7.83 -0.64
N LEU A 44 1.56 -7.31 0.60
CA LEU A 44 0.35 -7.21 1.39
C LEU A 44 -0.68 -6.31 0.70
N ALA A 45 -0.26 -5.13 0.27
CA ALA A 45 -1.15 -4.18 -0.42
C ALA A 45 -1.68 -4.77 -1.73
N LYS A 46 -0.85 -5.45 -2.53
CA LYS A 46 -1.28 -6.13 -3.77
C LYS A 46 -2.28 -7.25 -3.52
N HIS A 47 -2.22 -7.87 -2.34
CA HIS A 47 -3.16 -8.91 -1.94
C HIS A 47 -4.48 -8.33 -1.41
N MET A 48 -4.40 -7.32 -0.54
CA MET A 48 -5.54 -6.72 0.13
C MET A 48 -6.32 -5.74 -0.76
N LEU A 49 -5.64 -5.10 -1.71
CA LEU A 49 -6.23 -4.09 -2.59
C LEU A 49 -6.58 -4.66 -3.96
N PRO A 50 -7.62 -4.12 -4.61
CA PRO A 50 -7.97 -4.52 -5.97
C PRO A 50 -6.84 -4.18 -6.95
N ARG A 51 -6.65 -5.06 -7.96
CA ARG A 51 -5.64 -4.90 -9.03
C ARG A 51 -5.77 -3.62 -9.88
N SER A 52 -6.83 -2.84 -9.66
CA SER A 52 -7.02 -1.52 -10.26
C SER A 52 -6.10 -0.45 -9.66
N ILE A 53 -5.53 -0.70 -8.47
CA ILE A 53 -4.57 0.20 -7.82
C ILE A 53 -3.16 -0.25 -8.21
N PHE A 54 -2.37 0.67 -8.75
CA PHE A 54 -0.96 0.44 -9.04
C PHE A 54 -0.17 0.53 -7.74
N ILE A 55 0.52 -0.55 -7.39
CA ILE A 55 1.27 -0.64 -6.14
C ILE A 55 2.72 -0.96 -6.48
N ALA A 56 3.62 -0.10 -6.01
CA ALA A 56 5.04 -0.24 -6.18
C ALA A 56 5.78 -0.05 -4.85
N SER A 57 7.00 -0.57 -4.76
CA SER A 57 7.93 -0.25 -3.69
C SER A 57 9.25 0.31 -4.20
N ALA A 58 9.80 1.21 -3.40
CA ALA A 58 11.07 1.87 -3.61
C ALA A 58 11.85 1.98 -2.29
N GLY A 59 13.11 2.35 -2.42
CA GLY A 59 13.84 2.88 -1.28
C GLY A 59 14.84 3.94 -1.65
N VAL A 60 15.31 4.65 -0.63
CA VAL A 60 16.34 5.68 -0.78
C VAL A 60 17.65 5.04 -1.24
N ARG A 61 17.92 3.82 -0.78
CA ARG A 61 19.06 3.00 -1.19
C ARG A 61 18.59 1.62 -1.64
N LYS A 62 19.37 1.01 -2.52
CA LYS A 62 19.21 -0.38 -2.94
C LYS A 62 19.92 -1.29 -1.94
N GLY A 63 19.16 -2.09 -1.20
CA GLY A 63 19.67 -3.11 -0.30
C GLY A 63 19.55 -4.52 -0.88
N PRO A 64 20.09 -5.54 -0.18
CA PRO A 64 19.93 -6.94 -0.57
C PRO A 64 18.49 -7.42 -0.30
N ARG A 65 18.02 -8.40 -1.08
CA ARG A 65 16.76 -9.11 -0.80
C ARG A 65 16.95 -10.00 0.41
N ASP A 66 16.06 -9.90 1.39
CA ASP A 66 16.15 -10.65 2.63
C ASP A 66 15.28 -11.93 2.54
N PRO A 67 15.85 -13.14 2.68
CA PRO A 67 15.09 -14.39 2.55
C PRO A 67 14.06 -14.59 3.66
N PHE A 68 14.18 -13.87 4.77
CA PHE A 68 13.17 -13.85 5.83
C PHE A 68 11.85 -13.20 5.35
N VAL A 69 11.92 -12.21 4.46
CA VAL A 69 10.73 -11.60 3.85
C VAL A 69 9.98 -12.62 3.04
N ASP A 70 10.69 -13.37 2.18
CA ASP A 70 10.12 -14.45 1.39
C ASP A 70 9.47 -15.51 2.27
N SER A 71 10.12 -15.87 3.38
CA SER A 71 9.59 -16.85 4.34
C SER A 71 8.28 -16.36 4.98
N VAL A 72 8.22 -15.11 5.41
CA VAL A 72 7.06 -14.51 6.09
C VAL A 72 5.91 -14.22 5.13
N LEU A 73 6.21 -13.92 3.87
CA LEU A 73 5.19 -13.81 2.82
C LEU A 73 4.63 -15.19 2.46
N ALA A 74 5.48 -16.20 2.35
CA ALA A 74 5.05 -17.56 2.06
C ALA A 74 4.10 -18.12 3.12
N GLU A 75 4.23 -17.70 4.39
CA GLU A 75 3.27 -18.04 5.46
C GLU A 75 1.84 -17.57 5.15
N GLU A 76 1.68 -16.43 4.47
CA GLU A 76 0.36 -15.91 4.06
C GLU A 76 -0.03 -16.37 2.64
N ASN A 77 0.69 -17.33 2.05
CA ASN A 77 0.57 -17.71 0.64
C ASN A 77 0.81 -16.54 -0.33
N LEU A 78 1.62 -15.55 0.10
CA LEU A 78 2.05 -14.43 -0.72
C LEU A 78 3.45 -14.71 -1.27
N ALA A 79 3.70 -14.28 -2.50
CA ALA A 79 5.01 -14.38 -3.12
C ALA A 79 5.34 -13.08 -3.86
N LEU A 80 6.60 -12.68 -3.73
CA LEU A 80 7.20 -11.61 -4.53
C LEU A 80 8.03 -12.23 -5.66
N GLU A 81 7.35 -12.83 -6.62
CA GLU A 81 7.99 -13.27 -7.86
C GLU A 81 8.48 -12.03 -8.64
N ASN A 82 9.76 -12.04 -9.01
CA ASN A 82 10.43 -10.96 -9.76
C ASN A 82 10.55 -9.61 -9.05
N TRP A 83 10.39 -9.55 -7.73
CA TRP A 83 10.70 -8.33 -6.99
C TRP A 83 12.21 -8.11 -6.90
N VAL A 84 12.65 -6.91 -7.32
CA VAL A 84 14.03 -6.46 -7.25
C VAL A 84 14.05 -5.15 -6.47
N PRO A 85 14.93 -5.01 -5.46
CA PRO A 85 15.17 -3.74 -4.79
C PRO A 85 15.51 -2.65 -5.81
N ARG A 86 14.68 -1.62 -5.89
CA ARG A 86 14.87 -0.44 -6.75
C ARG A 86 14.98 0.83 -5.91
N ARG A 87 15.75 1.79 -6.39
CA ARG A 87 15.83 3.12 -5.79
C ARG A 87 14.66 3.97 -6.25
N LEU A 88 14.28 4.95 -5.45
CA LEU A 88 13.28 5.97 -5.82
C LEU A 88 13.61 6.64 -7.16
N GLU A 89 14.90 6.94 -7.40
CA GLU A 89 15.39 7.55 -8.64
C GLU A 89 15.36 6.61 -9.86
N GLU A 90 15.26 5.29 -9.63
CA GLU A 90 15.14 4.29 -10.70
C GLU A 90 13.68 4.07 -11.13
N LEU A 91 12.70 4.67 -10.45
CA LEU A 91 11.33 4.66 -10.92
C LEU A 91 11.16 5.71 -12.02
N GLU A 92 10.93 5.23 -13.24
CA GLU A 92 10.63 6.07 -14.40
C GLU A 92 9.31 6.85 -14.22
N ASP A 93 8.36 6.27 -13.48
CA ASP A 93 7.09 6.88 -13.11
C ASP A 93 7.10 7.28 -11.63
N THR A 94 7.31 8.57 -11.34
CA THR A 94 7.16 9.13 -9.99
C THR A 94 5.78 9.75 -9.74
N PHE A 95 4.85 9.62 -10.68
CA PHE A 95 3.48 10.10 -10.58
C PHE A 95 2.62 9.13 -9.75
N PHE A 96 2.90 9.07 -8.45
CA PHE A 96 2.05 8.39 -7.49
C PHE A 96 1.06 9.37 -6.88
N ASP A 97 -0.15 8.90 -6.56
CA ASP A 97 -1.11 9.70 -5.79
C ASP A 97 -0.73 9.68 -4.30
N LEU A 98 -0.20 8.55 -3.82
CA LEU A 98 0.17 8.33 -2.43
C LEU A 98 1.56 7.68 -2.32
N ILE A 99 2.43 8.24 -1.48
CA ILE A 99 3.72 7.68 -1.08
C ILE A 99 3.67 7.37 0.41
N VAL A 100 3.74 6.10 0.77
CA VAL A 100 3.78 5.63 2.15
C VAL A 100 5.22 5.41 2.56
N THR A 101 5.67 6.12 3.58
CA THR A 101 7.06 6.13 4.05
C THR A 101 7.18 5.34 5.35
N LEU A 102 8.00 4.29 5.32
CA LEU A 102 8.13 3.32 6.41
C LEU A 102 9.33 3.63 7.34
N ALA A 103 10.14 4.62 6.96
CA ALA A 103 11.36 5.02 7.65
C ALA A 103 11.52 6.54 7.62
N PRO A 104 12.10 7.16 8.66
CA PRO A 104 12.30 8.61 8.70
C PRO A 104 13.19 9.11 7.55
N GLU A 105 14.21 8.35 7.15
CA GLU A 105 15.05 8.70 5.99
C GLU A 105 14.25 8.69 4.68
N ALA A 106 13.33 7.73 4.54
CA ALA A 106 12.43 7.66 3.40
C ALA A 106 11.39 8.79 3.42
N HIS A 107 10.94 9.20 4.61
CA HIS A 107 10.04 10.33 4.78
C HIS A 107 10.66 11.63 4.29
N HIS A 108 11.91 11.90 4.66
CA HIS A 108 12.65 13.06 4.16
C HIS A 108 12.78 13.04 2.63
N ALA A 109 13.13 11.89 2.03
CA ALA A 109 13.22 11.77 0.58
C ALA A 109 11.87 12.00 -0.13
N ALA A 110 10.78 11.48 0.43
CA ALA A 110 9.44 11.68 -0.12
C ALA A 110 8.96 13.13 0.01
N LEU A 111 9.27 13.82 1.11
CA LEU A 111 8.97 15.25 1.28
C LEU A 111 9.68 16.12 0.24
N GLU A 112 10.87 15.75 -0.21
CA GLU A 112 11.53 16.48 -1.30
C GLU A 112 10.80 16.28 -2.64
N LEU A 113 10.20 15.10 -2.88
CA LEU A 113 9.34 14.88 -4.05
C LEU A 113 8.07 15.74 -3.99
N THR A 114 7.43 15.87 -2.82
CA THR A 114 6.21 16.69 -2.68
C THR A 114 6.44 18.17 -2.95
N ARG A 115 7.69 18.65 -2.84
CA ARG A 115 8.04 20.02 -3.25
C ARG A 115 7.98 20.23 -4.76
N THR A 116 8.15 19.17 -5.53
CA THR A 116 8.23 19.23 -7.01
C THR A 116 6.98 18.68 -7.69
N MET A 117 6.21 17.83 -7.01
CA MET A 117 5.02 17.18 -7.54
C MET A 117 3.89 17.15 -6.49
N PRO A 118 2.62 17.31 -6.88
CA PRO A 118 1.49 17.19 -5.97
C PRO A 118 1.20 15.71 -5.68
N VAL A 119 1.94 15.14 -4.72
CA VAL A 119 1.77 13.78 -4.21
C VAL A 119 1.46 13.80 -2.72
N GLU A 120 0.61 12.88 -2.26
CA GLU A 120 0.31 12.72 -0.84
C GLU A 120 1.39 11.85 -0.19
N VAL A 121 1.95 12.28 0.95
CA VAL A 121 2.95 11.49 1.69
C VAL A 121 2.40 11.11 3.05
N GLU A 122 2.47 9.83 3.36
CA GLU A 122 2.04 9.27 4.63
C GLU A 122 3.23 8.65 5.35
N TYR A 123 3.31 8.84 6.66
CA TYR A 123 4.40 8.30 7.46
C TYR A 123 3.88 7.17 8.36
N TRP A 124 4.35 5.96 8.09
CA TRP A 124 4.03 4.77 8.86
C TRP A 124 5.28 4.32 9.61
N PRO A 125 5.44 4.74 10.87
CA PRO A 125 6.59 4.36 11.67
C PRO A 125 6.65 2.84 11.80
N THR A 126 7.56 2.22 11.06
CA THR A 126 7.70 0.77 11.03
C THR A 126 9.10 0.42 11.51
N LEU A 127 9.16 -0.33 12.62
CA LEU A 127 10.41 -0.84 13.17
C LEU A 127 11.16 -1.65 12.12
N ASP A 128 12.48 -1.48 12.06
CA ASP A 128 13.31 -2.26 11.17
C ASP A 128 13.61 -3.62 11.82
N PRO A 129 13.08 -4.74 11.29
CA PRO A 129 13.26 -6.03 11.95
C PRO A 129 14.68 -6.58 11.76
N SER A 130 15.50 -5.99 10.87
CA SER A 130 16.94 -6.32 10.79
C SER A 130 17.75 -5.75 11.95
N ALA A 131 17.20 -4.76 12.67
CA ALA A 131 17.80 -4.23 13.89
C ALA A 131 17.49 -5.09 15.14
N VAL A 132 16.59 -6.09 15.02
CA VAL A 132 16.30 -7.01 16.12
C VAL A 132 17.41 -8.06 16.18
N GLU A 133 18.21 -7.99 17.24
CA GLU A 133 19.25 -8.98 17.54
C GLU A 133 18.69 -10.06 18.46
N GLY A 134 18.83 -11.33 18.08
CA GLY A 134 18.28 -12.44 18.85
C GLY A 134 18.37 -13.79 18.16
N THR A 135 17.62 -14.77 18.66
CA THR A 135 17.48 -16.06 18.00
C THR A 135 16.68 -15.92 16.70
N ARG A 136 16.84 -16.90 15.78
CA ARG A 136 16.07 -16.92 14.51
C ARG A 136 14.56 -16.78 14.75
N ASP A 137 14.04 -17.34 15.83
CA ASP A 137 12.63 -17.28 16.19
C ASP A 137 12.20 -15.85 16.59
N GLN A 138 13.02 -15.15 17.40
CA GLN A 138 12.79 -13.75 17.76
C GLN A 138 12.84 -12.82 16.55
N ILE A 139 13.79 -13.06 15.64
CA ILE A 139 13.88 -12.33 14.37
C ILE A 139 12.60 -12.58 13.57
N MET A 140 12.23 -13.84 13.33
CA MET A 140 10.98 -14.17 12.61
C MET A 140 9.73 -13.55 13.23
N ALA A 141 9.62 -13.55 14.56
CA ALA A 141 8.54 -12.90 15.28
C ALA A 141 8.48 -11.39 14.97
N ALA A 142 9.62 -10.70 15.00
CA ALA A 142 9.68 -9.27 14.64
C ALA A 142 9.27 -9.00 13.18
N TYR A 143 9.63 -9.88 12.24
CA TYR A 143 9.15 -9.74 10.86
C TYR A 143 7.64 -9.93 10.74
N ARG A 144 7.05 -10.87 11.50
CA ARG A 144 5.59 -11.07 11.56
C ARG A 144 4.88 -9.87 12.20
N ASP A 145 5.46 -9.28 13.24
CA ASP A 145 4.91 -8.06 13.86
C ASP A 145 4.92 -6.90 12.87
N VAL A 146 6.03 -6.70 12.13
CA VAL A 146 6.13 -5.68 11.08
C VAL A 146 5.12 -5.93 9.96
N ARG A 147 4.96 -7.19 9.53
CA ARG A 147 3.94 -7.59 8.55
C ARG A 147 2.54 -7.19 9.03
N ASN A 148 2.17 -7.59 10.24
CA ASN A 148 0.85 -7.34 10.80
C ASN A 148 0.62 -5.83 10.99
N ALA A 149 1.61 -5.09 11.48
CA ALA A 149 1.52 -3.65 11.60
C ALA A 149 1.26 -2.97 10.26
N ILE A 150 1.99 -3.33 9.21
CA ILE A 150 1.76 -2.80 7.86
C ILE A 150 0.38 -3.20 7.35
N ALA A 151 -0.05 -4.45 7.54
CA ALA A 151 -1.37 -4.91 7.11
C ALA A 151 -2.50 -4.13 7.78
N VAL A 152 -2.39 -3.87 9.09
CA VAL A 152 -3.34 -3.04 9.83
C VAL A 152 -3.39 -1.63 9.26
N GLN A 153 -2.24 -1.00 9.03
CA GLN A 153 -2.17 0.34 8.44
C GLN A 153 -2.82 0.39 7.05
N ILE A 154 -2.59 -0.62 6.20
CA ILE A 154 -3.26 -0.75 4.89
C ILE A 154 -4.77 -0.88 5.08
N ALA A 155 -5.22 -1.76 5.98
CA ALA A 155 -6.65 -1.97 6.22
C ALA A 155 -7.34 -0.69 6.70
N GLU A 156 -6.76 0.00 7.69
CA GLU A 156 -7.28 1.25 8.24
C GLU A 156 -7.33 2.34 7.16
N ARG A 157 -6.24 2.47 6.37
CA ARG A 157 -6.13 3.51 5.36
C ARG A 157 -7.10 3.33 4.20
N PHE A 158 -7.22 2.11 3.69
CA PHE A 158 -8.11 1.81 2.57
C PHE A 158 -9.54 1.53 3.02
N GLY A 159 -9.82 1.63 4.32
CA GLY A 159 -11.14 1.42 4.89
C GLY A 159 -11.68 0.03 4.53
N LEU A 160 -10.80 -0.97 4.52
CA LEU A 160 -11.20 -2.38 4.48
C LEU A 160 -11.83 -2.67 5.84
N ALA A 161 -13.06 -2.17 6.04
CA ALA A 161 -13.94 -2.70 7.05
C ALA A 161 -13.99 -4.20 6.75
N PHE A 162 -13.49 -5.02 7.69
CA PHE A 162 -13.93 -6.40 7.78
C PHE A 162 -15.44 -6.29 7.81
N THR A 163 -16.05 -6.57 6.66
CA THR A 163 -17.49 -6.64 6.53
C THR A 163 -17.81 -7.94 7.23
N ASP A 164 -17.96 -7.84 8.55
CA ASP A 164 -18.58 -8.85 9.38
C ASP A 164 -20.06 -8.87 8.96
N GLU A 165 -20.32 -9.48 7.81
CA GLU A 165 -21.61 -10.11 7.55
C GLU A 165 -21.53 -11.48 8.20
N THR A 166 -22.01 -11.61 9.43
CA THR A 166 -23.04 -12.59 9.86
C THR A 166 -23.45 -12.35 11.31
#